data_AF-A0A009S6E1-F1
#
_entry.id   AF-A0A009S6E1-F1
#
_cell.length_a   1.000
_cell.length_b   1.000
_cell.length_c   1.000
_cell.angle_alpha   90.00
_cell.angle_beta   90.00
_cell.angle_gamma   90.00
#
_symmetry.space_group_name_H-M   'P 1'
#
loop_
_entity.id
_entity.type
_entity.pdbx_description
1 polymer ?
#
loop_
_entity_poly.entity_id
_entity_poly.type
_entity_poly.pdbx_seq_one_letter_code
_entity_poly.pdbx_strand_id
1 'polypeptide(L)'
;DQLIEEFAPKIQTIREEFSQNLEFNETVELLENELPSEFVYPVEQYPEKIKSLNLDKTPKIRGVLQGIKGQYLIFDIGVINIRKYTGYELIVRA
;
A
#
# COMPACT_ATOMS: atom_id res chain seq x y z
N ASP A 1 24.54 5.67 -8.09
CA ASP A 1 24.76 6.59 -6.95
C ASP A 1 24.49 8.07 -7.24
N GLN A 2 24.47 8.52 -8.49
CA GLN A 2 24.16 9.91 -8.88
C GLN A 2 22.83 10.46 -8.32
N LEU A 3 21.81 9.61 -8.16
CA LEU A 3 20.53 9.97 -7.56
C LEU A 3 20.65 10.26 -6.05
N ILE A 4 21.51 9.54 -5.32
CA ILE A 4 21.70 9.80 -3.89
C ILE A 4 22.41 11.14 -3.70
N GLU A 5 23.43 11.43 -4.52
CA GLU A 5 24.13 12.72 -4.49
C GLU A 5 23.20 13.89 -4.81
N GLU A 6 22.35 13.76 -5.85
CA GLU A 6 21.38 14.79 -6.24
C GLU A 6 20.39 15.12 -5.10
N PHE A 7 19.96 14.09 -4.36
CA PHE A 7 18.95 14.22 -3.31
C PHE A 7 19.53 14.36 -1.90
N ALA A 8 20.85 14.28 -1.72
CA ALA A 8 21.52 14.37 -0.42
C ALA A 8 21.12 15.61 0.40
N PRO A 9 20.99 16.83 -0.17
CA PRO A 9 20.55 18.00 0.58
C PRO A 9 19.12 17.84 1.14
N LYS A 10 18.21 17.23 0.37
CA LYS A 10 16.82 17.01 0.79
C LYS A 10 16.71 15.92 1.87
N ILE A 11 17.50 14.85 1.73
CA ILE A 11 17.57 13.78 2.73
C ILE A 11 18.06 14.34 4.06
N GLN A 12 19.04 15.27 4.03
CA GLN A 12 19.54 15.93 5.23
C GLN A 12 18.46 16.79 5.91
N THR A 13 17.66 17.55 5.16
CA THR A 13 16.53 18.30 5.73
C THR A 13 15.52 17.38 6.43
N ILE A 14 15.16 16.26 5.80
CA ILE A 14 14.23 15.28 6.38
C ILE A 14 14.82 14.70 7.68
N ARG A 15 16.10 14.35 7.70
CA ARG A 15 16.79 13.86 8.91
C ARG A 15 16.70 14.85 10.06
N GLU A 16 16.92 16.14 9.79
CA GLU A 16 16.87 17.20 10.80
C GLU A 16 15.46 17.40 11.36
N GLU A 17 14.43 17.40 10.50
CA GLU A 17 13.03 17.52 10.90
C GLU A 17 12.58 16.33 11.79
N PHE A 18 12.95 15.11 11.40
CA PHE A 18 12.60 13.90 12.16
C PHE A 18 13.34 13.82 13.50
N SER A 19 14.61 14.23 13.55
CA SER A 19 15.41 14.21 14.80
C SER A 19 14.90 15.18 15.87
N GLN A 20 14.11 16.18 15.51
CA GLN A 20 13.52 17.15 16.44
C GLN A 20 12.18 16.66 17.04
N ASN A 21 11.55 15.62 16.46
CA ASN A 21 10.33 15.02 16.98
C ASN A 21 10.65 13.94 18.02
N LEU A 22 10.79 14.36 19.28
CA LEU A 22 11.11 13.53 20.45
C LEU A 22 10.09 12.40 20.75
N GLU A 23 8.93 12.37 20.10
CA GLU A 23 7.89 11.34 20.30
C GLU A 23 8.06 10.10 19.41
N PHE A 24 8.88 10.19 18.35
CA PHE A 24 9.12 9.07 17.43
C PHE A 24 10.59 8.67 17.48
N ASN A 25 10.85 7.44 17.91
CA ASN A 25 12.20 6.86 17.93
C ASN A 25 12.59 6.37 16.52
N GLU A 26 12.35 7.21 15.50
CA GLU A 26 12.51 6.88 14.09
C GLU A 26 13.71 7.65 13.53
N THR A 27 14.80 6.93 13.23
CA THR A 27 15.98 7.47 12.56
C THR A 27 15.85 7.25 11.06
N VAL A 28 16.24 8.25 10.26
CA VAL A 28 16.27 8.15 8.80
C VAL A 28 17.65 7.66 8.36
N GLU A 29 17.76 6.37 8.07
CA GLU A 29 19.01 5.70 7.70
C GLU A 29 19.03 5.30 6.22
N LEU A 30 20.23 5.38 5.62
CA LEU A 30 20.43 4.92 4.25
C LEU A 30 20.72 3.42 4.28
N LEU A 31 19.93 2.63 3.56
CA LEU A 31 20.14 1.20 3.46
C LEU A 31 21.04 0.87 2.26
N GLU A 32 22.36 1.02 2.42
CA GLU A 32 23.35 0.86 1.34
C GLU A 32 23.40 -0.56 0.74
N ASN A 33 23.07 -1.57 1.55
CA ASN A 33 23.20 -2.98 1.19
C ASN A 33 21.84 -3.67 0.98
N GLU A 34 20.74 -2.93 1.09
CA GLU A 34 19.40 -3.49 0.94
C GLU A 34 19.05 -3.57 -0.55
N LEU A 35 18.64 -4.75 -0.99
CA LEU A 35 18.16 -4.95 -2.34
C LEU A 35 16.71 -4.46 -2.47
N PRO A 36 16.30 -3.98 -3.65
CA PRO A 36 14.89 -3.70 -3.91
C PRO A 36 14.02 -4.90 -3.55
N SER A 37 13.01 -4.69 -2.71
CA SER A 37 12.02 -5.72 -2.41
C SER A 37 11.16 -5.98 -3.64
N GLU A 38 11.09 -7.23 -4.09
CA GLU A 38 10.16 -7.65 -5.13
C GLU A 38 8.85 -8.11 -4.50
N PHE A 39 7.75 -7.51 -4.94
CA PHE A 39 6.41 -7.88 -4.49
C PHE A 39 5.67 -8.59 -5.62
N VAL A 40 5.24 -9.82 -5.35
CA VAL A 40 4.41 -10.59 -6.27
C VAL A 40 2.95 -10.35 -5.91
N TYR A 41 2.17 -9.92 -6.90
CA TYR A 41 0.72 -9.71 -6.78
C TYR A 41 -0.01 -10.76 -7.62
N PRO A 42 -0.14 -12.00 -7.12
CA PRO A 42 -0.72 -13.09 -7.90
C PRO A 42 -2.21 -12.84 -8.15
N VAL A 43 -2.70 -13.40 -9.26
CA VAL A 43 -4.12 -13.53 -9.54
C VAL A 43 -4.38 -14.99 -9.88
N GLU A 44 -4.98 -15.72 -8.93
CA GLU A 44 -5.33 -17.13 -9.08
C GLU A 44 -6.46 -17.31 -10.08
N GLN A 45 -7.49 -16.46 -9.98
CA GLN A 45 -8.65 -16.48 -10.87
C GLN A 45 -9.10 -15.07 -11.24
N TYR A 46 -9.20 -14.80 -12.54
CA TYR A 46 -9.86 -13.59 -13.03
C TYR A 46 -11.39 -13.80 -13.02
N PRO A 47 -12.17 -12.80 -12.59
CA PRO A 47 -13.63 -12.91 -12.61
C PRO A 47 -14.13 -12.94 -14.06
N GLU A 48 -15.04 -13.85 -14.38
CA GLU A 48 -15.68 -13.91 -15.71
C GLU A 48 -16.43 -12.62 -16.05
N LYS A 49 -17.02 -11.99 -15.02
CA LYS A 49 -17.69 -10.70 -15.12
C LYS A 49 -17.30 -9.81 -13.95
N ILE A 50 -16.88 -8.59 -14.26
CA ILE A 50 -16.49 -7.62 -13.23
C ILE A 50 -17.74 -7.08 -12.53
N LYS A 51 -17.95 -7.51 -11.28
CA LYS A 51 -18.94 -6.94 -10.37
C LYS A 51 -18.22 -6.06 -9.36
N SER A 52 -18.48 -4.75 -9.40
CA SER A 52 -17.88 -3.81 -8.44
C SER A 52 -18.51 -3.95 -7.06
N LEU A 53 -17.67 -4.19 -6.05
CA LEU A 53 -18.06 -4.21 -4.65
C LEU A 53 -18.01 -2.79 -4.07
N ASN A 54 -19.08 -2.39 -3.39
CA ASN A 54 -19.25 -1.03 -2.89
C ASN A 54 -19.56 -0.98 -1.39
N LEU A 55 -18.64 -0.45 -0.57
CA LEU A 55 -18.83 -0.35 0.88
C LEU A 55 -19.93 0.64 1.28
N ASP A 56 -20.22 1.66 0.46
CA ASP A 56 -21.31 2.62 0.71
C ASP A 56 -22.69 1.93 0.64
N LYS A 57 -22.79 0.89 -0.20
CA LYS A 57 -24.02 0.11 -0.39
C LYS A 57 -24.04 -1.15 0.48
N THR A 58 -22.86 -1.70 0.75
CA THR A 58 -22.69 -2.96 1.48
C THR A 58 -21.49 -2.80 2.42
N PRO A 59 -21.71 -2.28 3.65
CA PRO A 59 -20.63 -1.90 4.58
C PRO A 59 -19.74 -3.06 5.03
N LYS A 60 -20.20 -4.30 4.84
CA LYS A 60 -19.47 -5.51 5.17
C LYS A 60 -19.34 -6.39 3.93
N ILE A 61 -18.12 -6.56 3.47
CA ILE A 61 -17.76 -7.47 2.38
C ILE A 61 -17.06 -8.68 2.98
N ARG A 62 -17.47 -9.88 2.55
CA ARG A 62 -16.80 -11.14 2.89
C ARG A 62 -16.70 -11.97 1.62
N GLY A 63 -15.49 -12.42 1.32
CA GLY A 63 -15.19 -13.26 0.16
C GLY A 63 -13.77 -13.81 0.28
N VAL A 64 -13.41 -14.68 -0.65
CA VAL A 64 -12.05 -15.20 -0.76
C VAL A 64 -11.27 -14.27 -1.67
N LEU A 65 -10.13 -13.74 -1.21
CA LEU A 65 -9.22 -12.96 -2.05
C LEU A 65 -8.58 -13.91 -3.07
N GLN A 66 -8.84 -13.66 -4.35
CA GLN A 66 -8.36 -14.45 -5.50
C GLN A 66 -7.24 -13.74 -6.25
N GLY A 67 -7.02 -12.45 -6.00
CA GLY A 67 -5.87 -11.75 -6.58
C GLY A 67 -5.82 -10.26 -6.32
N ILE A 68 -4.71 -9.67 -6.74
CA ILE A 68 -4.44 -8.23 -6.64
C ILE A 68 -3.99 -7.71 -8.01
N LYS A 69 -4.60 -6.62 -8.48
CA LYS A 69 -4.20 -5.94 -9.72
C LYS A 69 -4.14 -4.43 -9.49
N GLY A 70 -2.96 -3.90 -9.20
CA GLY A 70 -2.79 -2.50 -8.82
C GLY A 70 -3.66 -2.14 -7.61
N GLN A 71 -4.52 -1.14 -7.75
CA GLN A 71 -5.45 -0.70 -6.69
C GLN A 71 -6.71 -1.57 -6.54
N TYR A 72 -6.78 -2.73 -7.19
CA TYR A 72 -7.95 -3.59 -7.18
C TYR A 72 -7.66 -4.88 -6.41
N LEU A 73 -8.51 -5.19 -5.43
CA LEU A 73 -8.58 -6.50 -4.81
C LEU A 73 -9.68 -7.30 -5.50
N ILE A 74 -9.35 -8.52 -5.93
CA ILE A 74 -10.23 -9.42 -6.65
C ILE A 74 -10.69 -10.48 -5.66
N PHE A 75 -11.99 -10.55 -5.41
CA PHE A 75 -12.64 -11.58 -4.61
C PHE A 75 -13.47 -12.50 -5.50
N ASP A 76 -13.73 -13.71 -5.03
CA ASP A 76 -14.68 -14.66 -5.62
C ASP A 76 -16.09 -14.05 -5.89
N ILE A 77 -16.50 -13.07 -5.09
CA ILE A 77 -17.80 -12.39 -5.20
C ILE A 77 -17.76 -11.08 -6.01
N GLY A 78 -16.59 -10.61 -6.45
CA GLY A 78 -16.44 -9.36 -7.19
C GLY A 78 -15.11 -8.64 -6.93
N VAL A 79 -14.98 -7.44 -7.47
CA VAL A 79 -13.76 -6.64 -7.42
C VAL A 79 -14.01 -5.36 -6.64
N ILE A 80 -13.09 -4.99 -5.74
CA ILE A 80 -13.13 -3.71 -5.01
C ILE A 80 -11.93 -2.85 -5.41
N ASN A 81 -12.18 -1.57 -5.69
CA ASN A 81 -11.14 -0.57 -5.85
C ASN A 81 -10.85 0.06 -4.48
N ILE A 82 -9.68 -0.20 -3.91
CA ILE A 82 -9.34 0.29 -2.56
C ILE A 82 -9.08 1.80 -2.53
N ARG A 83 -8.63 2.41 -3.65
CA ARG A 83 -8.42 3.87 -3.73
C ARG A 83 -9.71 4.66 -3.55
N LYS A 84 -10.87 4.07 -3.87
CA LYS A 84 -12.17 4.72 -3.63
C LYS A 84 -12.40 5.01 -2.13
N TYR A 85 -11.83 4.19 -1.26
CA TYR A 85 -12.04 4.26 0.20
C TYR A 85 -10.86 4.89 0.92
N THR A 86 -10.00 5.63 0.23
CA THR A 86 -9.00 6.47 0.89
C THR A 86 -9.70 7.42 1.85
N GLY A 87 -9.31 7.40 3.13
CA GLY A 87 -9.91 8.20 4.20
C GLY A 87 -11.03 7.50 4.98
N TYR A 88 -11.39 6.26 4.63
CA TYR A 88 -12.32 5.46 5.43
C TYR A 88 -11.59 4.81 6.60
N GLU A 89 -12.23 4.74 7.76
CA GLU A 89 -11.82 3.83 8.83
C GLU A 89 -12.34 2.42 8.49
N LEU A 90 -11.42 1.48 8.26
CA LEU A 90 -11.74 0.11 7.84
C LEU A 90 -11.19 -0.90 8.86
N ILE A 91 -11.99 -1.91 9.16
CA ILE A 91 -11.56 -3.08 9.94
C ILE A 91 -11.38 -4.25 8.97
N VAL A 92 -10.14 -4.71 8.81
CA VAL A 92 -9.80 -5.88 7.99
C VAL A 92 -9.64 -7.10 8.89
N ARG A 93 -10.20 -8.24 8.46
CA ARG A 93 -10.04 -9.54 9.13
C ARG A 93 -9.77 -10.62 8.09
N ALA A 94 -8.75 -11.43 8.32
CA ALA A 94 -8.42 -12.62 7.56
C ALA A 94 -8.99 -13.86 8.27
#